data_AF-A0A7C2ILM6-F1
#
_entry.id   AF-A0A7C2ILM6-F1
#
_cell.length_a   1.000
_cell.length_b   1.000
_cell.length_c   1.000
_cell.angle_alpha   90.00
_cell.angle_beta   90.00
_cell.angle_gamma   90.00
#
_symmetry.space_group_name_H-M   'P 1'
#
loop_
_entity.id
_entity.type
_entity.pdbx_description
1 polymer ?
#
loop_
_entity_poly.entity_id
_entity_poly.type
_entity_poly.pdbx_seq_one_letter_code
_entity_poly.pdbx_strand_id
1 'polypeptide(L)'
;MLYDLVFHRLICTTSIVDIRRARFQERKGPERMGRNRDERHRYGQHYTPVEVARLLAALSVRNPGDLVLDPSCGDGRLLEEAVARKREMSGRARSGADGFAQDVYGLDRSRSAVRLARGTGARVGCVDFFDVEPGARFRGAARLPAQFDAVIANPPYIRQEVMGAADKRRVEERLARDRARLADIFWPRWSGRSDIYVYFFAHSALFLKEGGRLVFLTASSWLDVEYGTALRQFLVENFRVIAVIESVAESFFADASINTAITVAEREPRERKREANQIRFVQIVKPLGEVYAHYGSASQFARAISSAAAPVPALTHRARLVPQGSLLDARRPREGSGWGKYLRAGDVFFDVVERGSARLKHLSHMARVRFGVKTGANDFFYLDNGAAQDEGAMKRLGDVASVRRGVTTGANDFFYLNSVEGRKRGARSLATVEDGTGARHLIETRFLSPVIFSLKDIGGVVIEPWQAKKLLF
;
A
#
# COMPACT_ATOMS: atom_id res chain seq x y z
N MET A 1 7.56 1.58 -55.01
CA MET A 1 7.30 3.02 -55.22
C MET A 1 6.03 3.33 -54.43
N LEU A 2 6.16 3.76 -53.18
CA LEU A 2 6.50 5.10 -52.69
C LEU A 2 5.29 6.07 -52.69
N TYR A 3 4.88 6.45 -51.47
CA TYR A 3 4.51 7.82 -51.00
C TYR A 3 3.17 8.38 -51.56
N ASP A 4 2.33 9.14 -50.86
CA ASP A 4 2.51 10.03 -49.71
C ASP A 4 1.16 10.26 -49.00
N LEU A 5 1.19 10.47 -47.68
CA LEU A 5 0.07 11.02 -46.90
C LEU A 5 0.48 12.41 -46.40
N VAL A 6 -0.24 13.43 -46.87
CA VAL A 6 0.05 14.85 -46.64
C VAL A 6 -0.41 15.30 -45.25
N PHE A 7 0.50 15.96 -44.53
CA PHE A 7 0.27 16.74 -43.31
C PHE A 7 -0.51 18.03 -43.61
N HIS A 8 -1.46 18.39 -42.74
CA HIS A 8 -1.85 19.80 -42.57
C HIS A 8 -1.83 20.22 -41.09
N ARG A 9 -0.90 21.13 -40.78
CA ARG A 9 -0.89 21.97 -39.58
C ARG A 9 -2.03 23.00 -39.67
N LEU A 10 -2.68 23.28 -38.55
CA LEU A 10 -3.22 24.61 -38.26
C LEU A 10 -2.80 25.03 -36.84
N ILE A 11 -2.04 26.12 -36.79
CA ILE A 11 -1.69 26.92 -35.61
C ILE A 11 -2.45 28.23 -35.76
N CYS A 12 -3.12 28.70 -34.71
CA CYS A 12 -3.12 30.11 -34.25
C CYS A 12 -4.13 30.28 -33.08
N THR A 13 -3.66 30.46 -31.85
CA THR A 13 -3.34 31.72 -31.13
C THR A 13 -4.54 32.35 -30.41
N THR A 14 -4.47 32.41 -29.07
CA THR A 14 -4.85 33.60 -28.30
C THR A 14 -4.22 33.60 -26.89
N SER A 15 -3.31 34.57 -26.72
CA SER A 15 -3.08 35.42 -25.53
C SER A 15 -2.45 34.85 -24.24
N ILE A 16 -1.22 35.33 -23.99
CA ILE A 16 -0.20 34.88 -23.02
C ILE A 16 -0.16 35.68 -21.70
N VAL A 17 -1.18 36.46 -21.33
CA VAL A 17 -1.01 37.48 -20.29
C VAL A 17 -1.48 37.11 -18.87
N ASP A 18 -2.30 36.07 -18.64
CA ASP A 18 -2.83 35.79 -17.28
C ASP A 18 -2.28 34.57 -16.50
N ILE A 19 -1.27 33.87 -17.04
CA ILE A 19 -0.71 32.67 -16.37
C ILE A 19 0.33 33.01 -15.28
N ARG A 20 0.82 34.26 -15.19
CA ARG A 20 1.85 34.64 -14.21
C ARG A 20 1.31 34.90 -12.79
N ARG A 21 0.01 35.14 -12.61
CA ARG A 21 -0.59 35.30 -11.26
C ARG A 21 -1.10 33.97 -10.66
N ALA A 22 -1.54 33.01 -11.48
CA ALA A 22 -1.95 31.69 -11.01
C ALA A 22 -0.76 30.81 -10.58
N ARG A 23 0.40 30.94 -11.26
CA ARG A 23 1.62 30.17 -10.94
C ARG A 23 2.36 30.61 -9.66
N PHE A 24 1.97 31.73 -9.05
CA PHE A 24 2.60 32.23 -7.82
C PHE A 24 1.91 31.72 -6.54
N GLN A 25 0.70 31.14 -6.64
CA GLN A 25 -0.03 30.56 -5.51
C GLN A 25 0.12 29.02 -5.43
N GLU A 26 0.38 28.33 -6.54
CA GLU A 26 0.61 26.87 -6.57
C GLU A 26 2.06 26.44 -6.18
N ARG A 27 2.97 27.39 -5.94
CA ARG A 27 4.37 27.13 -5.54
C ARG A 27 4.62 27.10 -4.03
N LYS A 28 3.69 26.54 -3.24
CA LYS A 28 3.95 26.19 -1.83
C LYS A 28 3.72 24.70 -1.56
N GLY A 29 4.52 23.89 -2.27
CA GLY A 29 4.76 22.47 -2.06
C GLY A 29 5.31 21.87 -3.37
N PRO A 30 6.39 21.04 -3.40
CA PRO A 30 7.18 20.44 -2.34
C PRO A 30 8.64 20.97 -2.36
N GLU A 31 8.91 22.02 -1.59
CA GLU A 31 10.27 22.43 -1.23
C GLU A 31 10.37 22.61 0.28
N ARG A 32 10.19 21.52 1.02
CA ARG A 32 10.75 21.39 2.37
C ARG A 32 11.64 20.15 2.40
N MET A 33 12.93 20.45 2.22
CA MET A 33 14.11 19.59 2.43
C MET A 33 14.69 18.86 1.20
N GLY A 34 15.80 19.44 0.73
CA GLY A 34 17.07 18.84 0.34
C GLY A 34 17.18 17.33 0.07
N ARG A 35 17.57 17.03 -1.17
CA ARG A 35 18.52 15.98 -1.63
C ARG A 35 18.77 14.80 -0.68
N ASN A 36 17.98 13.73 -0.78
CA ASN A 36 18.49 12.40 -1.11
C ASN A 36 17.33 11.42 -1.41
N ARG A 37 17.28 10.85 -2.62
CA ARG A 37 16.31 9.79 -2.98
C ARG A 37 16.57 8.52 -2.16
N ASP A 38 17.82 8.30 -1.78
CA ASP A 38 18.27 7.09 -1.07
C ASP A 38 17.71 6.98 0.35
N GLU A 39 17.56 8.09 1.08
CA GLU A 39 16.95 8.07 2.42
C GLU A 39 15.45 7.73 2.36
N ARG A 40 14.74 8.16 1.31
CA ARG A 40 13.31 7.86 1.10
C ARG A 40 13.08 6.37 0.87
N HIS A 41 13.92 5.73 0.06
CA HIS A 41 13.88 4.29 -0.18
C HIS A 41 14.34 3.48 1.04
N ARG A 42 15.37 3.95 1.76
CA ARG A 42 15.97 3.22 2.89
C ARG A 42 15.06 3.11 4.11
N TYR A 43 14.16 4.08 4.32
CA TYR A 43 13.19 4.06 5.43
C TYR A 43 11.75 3.74 4.99
N GLY A 44 11.50 3.49 3.70
CA GLY A 44 10.16 3.20 3.18
C GLY A 44 9.14 4.32 3.42
N GLN A 45 9.62 5.57 3.50
CA GLN A 45 8.77 6.73 3.79
C GLN A 45 8.02 7.16 2.53
N HIS A 46 6.75 6.77 2.45
CA HIS A 46 5.85 7.19 1.38
C HIS A 46 4.99 8.36 1.86
N TYR A 47 4.99 9.46 1.11
CA TYR A 47 4.16 10.63 1.41
C TYR A 47 2.69 10.29 1.14
N THR A 48 1.82 10.45 2.14
CA THR A 48 0.37 10.26 1.99
C THR A 48 -0.24 11.45 1.24
N PRO A 49 -0.87 11.25 0.06
CA PRO A 49 -1.59 12.32 -0.62
C PRO A 49 -2.70 12.91 0.26
N VAL A 50 -3.01 14.19 0.04
CA VAL A 50 -3.93 14.94 0.91
C VAL A 50 -5.33 14.33 0.90
N GLU A 51 -5.80 13.85 -0.24
CA GLU A 51 -7.09 13.20 -0.40
C GLU A 51 -7.17 11.93 0.43
N VAL A 52 -6.10 11.12 0.43
CA VAL A 52 -6.01 9.88 1.21
C VAL A 52 -5.93 10.19 2.70
N ALA A 53 -5.12 11.17 3.09
CA ALA A 53 -4.99 11.61 4.47
C ALA A 53 -6.32 12.13 5.04
N ARG A 54 -7.10 12.88 4.25
CA ARG A 54 -8.47 13.31 4.59
C ARG A 54 -9.40 12.13 4.82
N LEU A 55 -9.35 11.11 3.96
CA LEU A 55 -10.16 9.90 4.14
C LEU A 55 -9.79 9.16 5.43
N LEU A 56 -8.50 8.96 5.68
CA LEU A 56 -8.00 8.31 6.89
C LEU A 56 -8.47 9.07 8.14
N ALA A 57 -8.33 10.40 8.17
CA ALA A 57 -8.80 11.23 9.28
C ALA A 57 -10.32 11.15 9.46
N ALA A 58 -11.09 11.23 8.37
CA ALA A 58 -12.55 11.12 8.39
C ALA A 58 -13.05 9.74 8.87
N LEU A 59 -12.32 8.67 8.53
CA LEU A 59 -12.59 7.32 9.02
C LEU A 59 -12.17 7.16 10.48
N SER A 60 -11.16 7.89 10.97
CA SER A 60 -10.61 7.74 12.32
C SER A 60 -11.35 8.54 13.38
N VAL A 61 -11.49 9.84 13.17
CA VAL A 61 -11.94 10.80 14.19
C VAL A 61 -13.46 10.97 14.09
N ARG A 62 -14.17 10.50 15.12
CA ARG A 62 -15.63 10.47 15.19
C ARG A 62 -16.20 11.60 16.03
N ASN A 63 -15.44 12.11 17.00
CA ASN A 63 -15.84 13.23 17.85
C ASN A 63 -14.74 14.30 17.95
N PRO A 64 -15.11 15.58 18.14
CA PRO A 64 -14.16 16.65 18.42
C PRO A 64 -13.18 16.39 19.56
N GLY A 65 -13.58 15.64 20.58
CA GLY A 65 -12.79 15.34 21.78
C GLY A 65 -11.96 14.05 21.71
N ASP A 66 -11.97 13.32 20.60
CA ASP A 66 -11.25 12.05 20.47
C ASP A 66 -9.73 12.26 20.66
N LEU A 67 -9.07 11.49 21.51
CA LEU A 67 -7.62 11.44 21.55
C LEU A 67 -7.10 10.60 20.38
N VAL A 68 -6.21 11.18 19.57
CA VAL A 68 -5.70 10.56 18.34
C VAL A 68 -4.19 10.34 18.43
N LEU A 69 -3.74 9.14 18.05
CA LEU A 69 -2.31 8.80 17.95
C LEU A 69 -1.94 8.46 16.50
N ASP A 70 -0.86 9.04 16.00
CA ASP A 70 -0.10 8.51 14.87
C ASP A 70 1.26 7.95 15.36
N PRO A 71 1.45 6.62 15.32
CA PRO A 71 2.66 5.97 15.84
C PRO A 71 3.89 6.15 14.94
N SER A 72 3.74 6.67 13.72
CA SER A 72 4.81 6.84 12.75
C SER A 72 4.52 8.07 11.89
N CYS A 73 4.46 9.24 12.54
CA CYS A 73 3.78 10.40 12.00
C CYS A 73 4.48 11.11 10.84
N GLY A 74 5.75 10.77 10.56
CA GLY A 74 6.52 11.42 9.51
C GLY A 74 6.55 12.94 9.68
N ASP A 75 6.24 13.66 8.60
CA ASP A 75 6.16 15.12 8.57
C ASP A 75 4.87 15.70 9.17
N GLY A 76 3.94 14.85 9.61
CA GLY A 76 2.72 15.24 10.31
C GLY A 76 1.47 15.39 9.42
N ARG A 77 1.47 14.96 8.15
CA ARG A 77 0.29 15.04 7.26
C ARG A 77 -0.99 14.47 7.90
N LEU A 78 -0.91 13.29 8.52
CA LEU A 78 -2.09 12.67 9.16
C LEU A 78 -2.51 13.40 10.45
N LEU A 79 -1.54 13.99 11.17
CA LEU A 79 -1.83 14.83 12.34
C LEU A 79 -2.59 16.09 11.92
N GLU A 80 -2.15 16.74 10.85
CA GLU A 80 -2.79 17.93 10.27
C GLU A 80 -4.24 17.65 9.90
N GLU A 81 -4.50 16.55 9.17
CA GLU A 81 -5.86 16.17 8.77
C GLU A 81 -6.73 15.71 9.95
N ALA A 82 -6.15 15.07 10.98
CA ALA A 82 -6.89 14.75 12.21
C ALA A 82 -7.34 16.01 12.95
N VAL A 83 -6.48 17.03 13.05
CA VAL A 83 -6.84 18.33 13.63
C VAL A 83 -7.90 19.04 12.77
N ALA A 84 -7.76 19.02 11.45
CA ALA A 84 -8.74 19.59 10.53
C ALA A 84 -10.11 18.93 10.70
N ARG A 85 -10.15 17.59 10.82
CA ARG A 85 -11.38 16.82 11.03
C ARG A 85 -12.05 17.16 12.37
N LYS A 86 -11.29 17.32 13.45
CA LYS A 86 -11.82 17.79 14.75
C LYS A 86 -12.46 19.18 14.65
N ARG A 87 -11.81 20.10 13.91
CA ARG A 87 -12.32 21.47 13.66
C ARG A 87 -13.62 21.45 12.86
N GLU A 88 -13.67 20.66 11.78
CA GLU A 88 -14.86 20.50 10.94
C GLU A 88 -16.10 20.10 11.77
N MET A 89 -15.95 19.14 12.69
CA MET A 89 -17.05 18.65 13.53
C MET A 89 -17.49 19.62 14.64
N SER A 90 -16.64 20.58 15.02
CA SER A 90 -16.91 21.47 16.15
C SER A 90 -17.67 22.75 15.76
N GLY A 91 -17.83 23.00 14.46
CA GLY A 91 -18.38 24.25 13.94
C GLY A 91 -17.58 25.49 14.37
N ARG A 92 -18.16 26.69 14.18
CA ARG A 92 -17.56 27.97 14.61
C ARG A 92 -17.62 28.21 16.13
N ALA A 93 -18.23 27.31 16.91
CA ALA A 93 -18.56 27.54 18.32
C ALA A 93 -17.42 27.26 19.31
N ARG A 94 -16.36 26.56 18.88
CA ARG A 94 -15.13 26.38 19.67
C ARG A 94 -13.98 27.23 19.09
N SER A 95 -14.16 28.55 19.16
CA SER A 95 -13.12 29.56 18.88
C SER A 95 -12.07 29.65 19.99
N GLY A 96 -11.80 28.55 20.71
CA GLY A 96 -10.62 28.42 21.56
C GLY A 96 -9.51 27.84 20.69
N ALA A 97 -8.69 28.71 20.11
CA ALA A 97 -7.51 28.29 19.37
C ALA A 97 -6.67 27.32 20.22
N ASP A 98 -6.07 26.32 19.56
CA ASP A 98 -5.08 25.36 20.07
C ASP A 98 -5.53 24.09 20.82
N GLY A 99 -6.77 23.96 21.30
CA GLY A 99 -7.19 22.76 22.04
C GLY A 99 -7.15 21.45 21.22
N PHE A 100 -7.67 21.47 19.99
CA PHE A 100 -7.78 20.24 19.18
C PHE A 100 -6.45 19.59 18.84
N ALA A 101 -5.39 20.39 18.66
CA ALA A 101 -4.07 19.88 18.37
C ALA A 101 -3.44 19.21 19.60
N GLN A 102 -3.82 19.63 20.82
CA GLN A 102 -3.32 19.01 22.06
C GLN A 102 -3.88 17.60 22.29
N ASP A 103 -4.98 17.24 21.65
CA ASP A 103 -5.55 15.89 21.66
C ASP A 103 -4.94 14.96 20.60
N VAL A 104 -4.07 15.49 19.74
CA VAL A 104 -3.45 14.75 18.64
C VAL A 104 -1.98 14.54 18.96
N TYR A 105 -1.54 13.29 18.89
CA TYR A 105 -0.22 12.83 19.31
C TYR A 105 0.48 12.15 18.13
N GLY A 106 1.75 12.45 17.94
CA GLY A 106 2.58 11.87 16.89
C GLY A 106 3.89 11.31 17.44
N LEU A 107 4.32 10.16 16.96
CA LEU A 107 5.62 9.58 17.28
C LEU A 107 6.39 9.33 15.99
N ASP A 108 7.68 9.65 15.96
CA ASP A 108 8.55 9.25 14.85
C ASP A 108 10.02 9.14 15.31
N ARG A 109 10.74 8.14 14.81
CA ARG A 109 12.17 7.95 15.11
C ARG A 109 13.07 9.00 14.45
N SER A 110 12.61 9.64 13.37
CA SER A 110 13.35 10.66 12.63
C SER A 110 13.22 12.03 13.29
N ARG A 111 14.35 12.56 13.77
CA ARG A 111 14.42 13.92 14.35
C ARG A 111 13.98 14.99 13.37
N SER A 112 14.28 14.85 12.07
CA SER A 112 13.89 15.83 11.05
C SER A 112 12.39 15.80 10.82
N ALA A 113 11.80 14.61 10.73
CA ALA A 113 10.36 14.41 10.58
C ALA A 113 9.59 15.02 11.77
N VAL A 114 10.01 14.70 13.00
CA VAL A 114 9.42 15.29 14.23
C VAL A 114 9.51 16.81 14.26
N ARG A 115 10.63 17.40 13.81
CA ARG A 115 10.74 18.88 13.74
C ARG A 115 9.69 19.48 12.80
N LEU A 116 9.40 18.84 11.68
CA LEU A 116 8.36 19.29 10.75
C LEU A 116 6.97 19.07 11.32
N ALA A 117 6.70 17.88 11.87
CA ALA A 117 5.41 17.52 12.45
C ALA A 117 4.99 18.41 13.63
N ARG A 118 5.95 18.98 14.38
CA ARG A 118 5.65 20.00 15.41
C ARG A 118 4.95 21.25 14.85
N GLY A 119 5.12 21.56 13.57
CA GLY A 119 4.43 22.66 12.90
C GLY A 119 2.91 22.48 12.80
N THR A 120 2.39 21.28 13.05
CA THR A 120 0.94 21.00 13.09
C THR A 120 0.27 21.47 14.38
N GLY A 121 1.05 21.81 15.41
CA GLY A 121 0.57 22.10 16.77
C GLY A 121 0.29 20.85 17.61
N ALA A 122 0.40 19.64 17.03
CA ALA A 122 0.21 18.38 17.72
C ALA A 122 1.33 18.07 18.73
N ARG A 123 1.07 17.15 19.66
CA ARG A 123 2.05 16.70 20.66
C ARG A 123 2.94 15.61 20.05
N VAL A 124 4.12 16.01 19.57
CA VAL A 124 5.02 15.11 18.83
C VAL A 124 6.27 14.70 19.61
N GLY A 125 6.54 13.40 19.68
CA GLY A 125 7.71 12.80 20.33
C GLY A 125 8.70 12.17 19.34
N CYS A 126 10.01 12.37 19.58
CA CYS A 126 11.05 11.69 18.82
C CYS A 126 11.50 10.41 19.52
N VAL A 127 10.92 9.29 19.09
CA VAL A 127 11.09 7.96 19.68
C VAL A 127 10.58 6.91 18.68
N ASP A 128 11.15 5.71 18.71
CA ASP A 128 10.63 4.58 17.94
C ASP A 128 9.35 4.05 18.62
N PHE A 129 8.31 3.76 17.83
CA PHE A 129 7.03 3.32 18.37
C PHE A 129 7.17 2.06 19.23
N PHE A 130 8.01 1.12 18.82
CA PHE A 130 8.22 -0.12 19.56
C PHE A 130 9.04 0.06 20.85
N ASP A 131 9.57 1.25 21.12
CA ASP A 131 10.22 1.60 22.38
C ASP A 131 9.27 2.33 23.35
N VAL A 132 8.03 2.57 22.95
CA VAL A 132 7.04 3.33 23.73
C VAL A 132 6.00 2.39 24.32
N GLU A 133 5.41 2.81 25.43
CA GLU A 133 4.31 2.13 26.09
C GLU A 133 3.18 3.12 26.35
N PRO A 134 1.93 2.64 26.50
CA PRO A 134 0.84 3.53 26.90
C PRO A 134 1.17 4.22 28.22
N GLY A 135 0.94 5.54 28.29
CA GLY A 135 1.32 6.32 29.48
C GLY A 135 2.80 6.72 29.57
N ALA A 136 3.66 6.35 28.61
CA ALA A 136 5.08 6.69 28.63
C ALA A 136 5.33 8.19 28.46
N ARG A 137 6.47 8.65 28.96
CA ARG A 137 6.98 10.01 28.71
C ARG A 137 7.85 10.01 27.47
N PHE A 138 7.77 11.06 26.66
CA PHE A 138 8.68 11.27 25.54
C PHE A 138 9.54 12.53 25.72
N ARG A 139 10.61 12.65 24.92
CA ARG A 139 11.53 13.80 24.96
C ARG A 139 10.76 15.12 24.76
N GLY A 140 10.70 15.94 25.80
CA GLY A 140 9.85 17.14 25.89
C GLY A 140 8.84 17.14 27.06
N ALA A 141 8.94 16.18 27.99
CA ALA A 141 8.17 16.08 29.24
C ALA A 141 6.64 15.86 29.13
N ALA A 142 6.09 15.79 27.92
CA ALA A 142 4.71 15.37 27.73
C ALA A 142 4.58 13.84 27.93
N ARG A 143 3.59 13.45 28.73
CA ARG A 143 3.18 12.06 28.93
C ARG A 143 2.15 11.70 27.85
N LEU A 144 2.27 10.53 27.24
CA LEU A 144 1.21 9.99 26.41
C LEU A 144 0.00 9.64 27.30
N PRO A 145 -1.23 9.84 26.80
CA PRO A 145 -2.40 9.17 27.35
C PRO A 145 -2.17 7.66 27.47
N ALA A 146 -2.81 7.04 28.47
CA ALA A 146 -2.79 5.59 28.62
C ALA A 146 -3.60 4.90 27.51
N GLN A 147 -4.61 5.57 26.96
CA GLN A 147 -5.42 5.05 25.86
C GLN A 147 -5.94 6.19 24.98
N PHE A 148 -6.22 5.85 23.73
CA PHE A 148 -6.64 6.73 22.65
C PHE A 148 -7.98 6.26 22.07
N ASP A 149 -8.75 7.22 21.57
CA ASP A 149 -10.02 6.97 20.87
C ASP A 149 -9.77 6.56 19.42
N ALA A 150 -8.66 7.01 18.83
CA ALA A 150 -8.23 6.58 17.50
C ALA A 150 -6.71 6.43 17.37
N VAL A 151 -6.28 5.44 16.58
CA VAL A 151 -4.91 5.35 16.06
C VAL A 151 -4.99 5.40 14.54
N ILE A 152 -4.35 6.40 13.94
CA ILE A 152 -4.31 6.65 12.50
C ILE A 152 -2.87 6.51 12.02
N ALA A 153 -2.61 5.75 10.95
CA ALA A 153 -1.22 5.56 10.53
C ALA A 153 -1.07 5.26 9.03
N ASN A 154 0.08 5.67 8.50
CA ASN A 154 0.68 5.13 7.28
C ASN A 154 2.08 4.61 7.67
N PRO A 155 2.17 3.42 8.30
CA PRO A 155 3.44 2.89 8.81
C PRO A 155 4.43 2.58 7.68
N PRO A 156 5.73 2.46 7.98
CA PRO A 156 6.74 2.16 6.97
C PRO A 156 6.54 0.78 6.32
N TYR A 157 6.75 0.69 5.01
CA TYR A 157 6.58 -0.57 4.23
C TYR A 157 7.89 -1.34 4.10
N ILE A 158 8.51 -1.63 5.24
CA ILE A 158 9.80 -2.32 5.30
C ILE A 158 9.53 -3.83 5.35
N ARG A 159 10.03 -4.53 4.33
CA ARG A 159 10.03 -5.99 4.31
C ARG A 159 11.00 -6.53 5.33
N GLN A 160 10.64 -7.67 5.90
CA GLN A 160 11.48 -8.43 6.82
C GLN A 160 12.94 -8.57 6.36
N GLU A 161 13.19 -8.73 5.04
CA GLU A 161 14.53 -9.04 4.50
C GLU A 161 15.48 -7.86 4.63
N VAL A 162 14.91 -6.65 4.67
CA VAL A 162 15.63 -5.39 4.80
C VAL A 162 15.83 -5.02 6.27
N MET A 163 15.07 -5.61 7.20
CA MET A 163 15.19 -5.34 8.62
C MET A 163 16.46 -5.97 9.20
N GLY A 164 17.28 -5.16 9.87
CA GLY A 164 18.44 -5.63 10.60
C GLY A 164 18.04 -6.56 11.76
N ALA A 165 18.92 -7.51 12.11
CA ALA A 165 18.66 -8.48 13.17
C ALA A 165 18.35 -7.82 14.54
N ALA A 166 18.95 -6.66 14.83
CA ALA A 166 18.68 -5.91 16.05
C ALA A 166 17.26 -5.32 16.08
N ASP A 167 16.78 -4.78 14.96
CA ASP A 167 15.41 -4.24 14.85
C ASP A 167 14.38 -5.38 14.95
N LYS A 168 14.65 -6.54 14.34
CA LYS A 168 13.80 -7.74 14.48
C LYS A 168 13.66 -8.17 15.94
N ARG A 169 14.78 -8.34 16.64
CA ARG A 169 14.78 -8.70 18.07
C ARG A 169 14.02 -7.69 18.92
N ARG A 170 14.23 -6.40 18.68
CA ARG A 170 13.52 -5.33 19.42
C ARG A 170 12.00 -5.44 19.26
N VAL A 171 11.52 -5.64 18.04
CA VAL A 171 10.08 -5.81 17.76
C VAL A 171 9.56 -7.09 18.42
N GLU A 172 10.28 -8.21 18.30
CA GLU A 172 9.90 -9.47 18.93
C GLU A 172 9.80 -9.35 20.46
N GLU A 173 10.80 -8.74 21.10
CA GLU A 173 10.81 -8.49 22.54
C GLU A 173 9.67 -7.56 22.98
N ARG A 174 9.37 -6.51 22.18
CA ARG A 174 8.22 -5.64 22.44
C ARG A 174 6.92 -6.43 22.41
N LEU A 175 6.68 -7.21 21.35
CA LEU A 175 5.46 -8.00 21.22
C LEU A 175 5.32 -9.07 22.32
N ALA A 176 6.44 -9.63 22.78
CA ALA A 176 6.44 -10.55 23.93
C ALA A 176 6.00 -9.84 25.23
N ARG A 177 6.52 -8.63 25.48
CA ARG A 177 6.11 -7.79 26.62
C ARG A 177 4.64 -7.38 26.52
N ASP A 178 4.20 -7.01 25.32
CA ASP A 178 2.81 -6.60 25.08
C ASP A 178 1.83 -7.74 25.31
N ARG A 179 2.16 -8.94 24.83
CA ARG A 179 1.38 -10.17 25.06
C ARG A 179 1.24 -10.49 26.53
N ALA A 180 2.26 -10.23 27.34
CA ALA A 180 2.21 -10.46 28.78
C ALA A 180 1.30 -9.47 29.53
N ARG A 181 0.94 -8.32 28.93
CA ARG A 181 0.20 -7.25 29.60
C ARG A 181 -1.32 -7.30 29.42
N LEU A 182 -1.79 -7.78 28.28
CA LEU A 182 -3.23 -7.78 27.96
C LEU A 182 -3.71 -9.19 27.71
N ALA A 183 -4.36 -9.76 28.72
CA ALA A 183 -4.97 -11.08 28.67
C ALA A 183 -6.21 -11.14 27.76
N ASP A 184 -6.84 -9.99 27.47
CA ASP A 184 -8.04 -9.86 26.64
C ASP A 184 -7.76 -9.66 25.14
N ILE A 185 -6.48 -9.64 24.75
CA ILE A 185 -6.06 -9.63 23.34
C ILE A 185 -5.63 -11.03 22.92
N PHE A 186 -6.18 -11.51 21.81
CA PHE A 186 -5.70 -12.68 21.09
C PHE A 186 -4.40 -12.36 20.34
N TRP A 187 -3.37 -13.18 20.57
CA TRP A 187 -2.06 -13.05 19.93
C TRP A 187 -1.79 -14.25 19.02
N PRO A 188 -1.85 -14.10 17.68
CA PRO A 188 -1.52 -15.19 16.77
C PRO A 188 -0.03 -15.52 16.83
N ARG A 189 0.34 -16.66 16.28
CA ARG A 189 1.73 -16.94 15.96
C ARG A 189 2.16 -16.09 14.77
N TRP A 190 2.87 -15.01 15.04
CA TRP A 190 3.43 -14.14 14.00
C TRP A 190 4.45 -14.90 13.15
N SER A 191 4.40 -14.68 11.84
CA SER A 191 5.45 -15.13 10.93
C SER A 191 6.64 -14.17 11.03
N GLY A 192 7.85 -14.69 11.23
CA GLY A 192 9.09 -13.89 11.13
C GLY A 192 9.34 -13.30 9.73
N ARG A 193 8.48 -13.63 8.75
CA ARG A 193 8.50 -13.09 7.39
C ARG A 193 7.56 -11.91 7.16
N SER A 194 6.83 -11.46 8.18
CA SER A 194 5.89 -10.35 8.07
C SER A 194 6.61 -9.01 7.87
N ASP A 195 6.01 -8.14 7.07
CA ASP A 195 6.44 -6.74 6.95
C ASP A 195 6.19 -5.98 8.26
N ILE A 196 6.98 -4.93 8.52
CA ILE A 196 6.97 -4.25 9.84
C ILE A 196 5.60 -3.68 10.23
N TYR A 197 4.79 -3.24 9.26
CA TYR A 197 3.47 -2.67 9.52
C TYR A 197 2.51 -3.67 10.22
N VAL A 198 2.73 -4.98 10.06
CA VAL A 198 1.94 -6.02 10.74
C VAL A 198 2.07 -5.87 12.25
N TYR A 199 3.27 -5.53 12.73
CA TYR A 199 3.55 -5.36 14.15
C TYR A 199 3.05 -4.01 14.69
N PHE A 200 2.88 -3.00 13.82
CA PHE A 200 2.19 -1.77 14.21
C PHE A 200 0.73 -2.05 14.57
N PHE A 201 0.00 -2.89 13.81
CA PHE A 201 -1.36 -3.29 14.20
C PHE A 201 -1.40 -3.92 15.59
N ALA A 202 -0.45 -4.83 15.85
CA ALA A 202 -0.37 -5.55 17.11
C ALA A 202 -0.08 -4.62 18.30
N HIS A 203 0.96 -3.79 18.18
CA HIS A 203 1.37 -2.87 19.25
C HIS A 203 0.33 -1.76 19.48
N SER A 204 -0.28 -1.21 18.42
CA SER A 204 -1.32 -0.17 18.53
C SER A 204 -2.58 -0.63 19.26
N ALA A 205 -2.86 -1.93 19.33
CA ALA A 205 -3.99 -2.45 20.09
C ALA A 205 -3.89 -2.13 21.61
N LEU A 206 -2.68 -1.95 22.14
CA LEU A 206 -2.44 -1.58 23.55
C LEU A 206 -2.80 -0.12 23.85
N PHE A 207 -2.80 0.72 22.82
CA PHE A 207 -3.08 2.14 22.95
C PHE A 207 -4.55 2.46 22.75
N LEU A 208 -5.38 1.51 22.33
CA LEU A 208 -6.79 1.76 22.03
C LEU A 208 -7.69 1.50 23.23
N LYS A 209 -8.63 2.42 23.47
CA LYS A 209 -9.78 2.16 24.34
C LYS A 209 -10.65 1.05 23.74
N GLU A 210 -11.47 0.39 24.56
CA GLU A 210 -12.61 -0.38 24.03
C GLU A 210 -13.49 0.54 23.17
N GLY A 211 -13.86 0.07 21.97
CA GLY A 211 -14.58 0.86 20.97
C GLY A 211 -13.74 1.90 20.24
N GLY A 212 -12.46 2.07 20.60
CA GLY A 212 -11.51 2.92 19.90
C GLY A 212 -11.19 2.39 18.51
N ARG A 213 -10.86 3.28 17.58
CA ARG A 213 -10.74 2.96 16.14
C ARG A 213 -9.29 2.97 15.65
N LEU A 214 -8.89 1.88 14.99
CA LEU A 214 -7.64 1.76 14.25
C LEU A 214 -7.92 2.00 12.76
N VAL A 215 -7.19 2.94 12.14
CA VAL A 215 -7.32 3.24 10.70
C VAL A 215 -5.95 3.35 10.04
N PHE A 216 -5.52 2.29 9.36
CA PHE A 216 -4.18 2.19 8.82
C PHE A 216 -4.20 2.09 7.29
N LEU A 217 -3.34 2.86 6.62
CA LEU A 217 -2.96 2.65 5.24
C LEU A 217 -1.71 1.77 5.20
N THR A 218 -1.79 0.60 4.56
CA THR A 218 -0.66 -0.36 4.49
C THR A 218 -0.53 -0.95 3.10
N ALA A 219 0.58 -1.63 2.80
CA ALA A 219 0.66 -2.48 1.63
C ALA A 219 -0.46 -3.56 1.69
N SER A 220 -1.15 -3.79 0.58
CA SER A 220 -2.28 -4.74 0.47
C SER A 220 -1.87 -6.21 0.48
N SER A 221 -0.57 -6.52 0.43
CA SER A 221 -0.06 -7.89 0.31
C SER A 221 -0.56 -8.82 1.40
N TRP A 222 -0.75 -8.33 2.63
CA TRP A 222 -1.30 -9.11 3.74
C TRP A 222 -2.72 -9.62 3.49
N LEU A 223 -3.44 -9.14 2.47
CA LEU A 223 -4.76 -9.66 2.10
C LEU A 223 -4.66 -11.00 1.37
N ASP A 224 -3.58 -11.23 0.63
CA ASP A 224 -3.45 -12.37 -0.30
C ASP A 224 -2.42 -13.39 0.15
N VAL A 225 -1.34 -12.94 0.78
CA VAL A 225 -0.18 -13.79 1.11
C VAL A 225 -0.36 -14.56 2.43
N GLU A 226 0.46 -15.59 2.60
CA GLU A 226 0.43 -16.50 3.74
C GLU A 226 0.81 -15.81 5.06
N TYR A 227 1.83 -14.93 5.08
CA TYR A 227 2.20 -14.22 6.31
C TYR A 227 1.05 -13.35 6.85
N GLY A 228 0.17 -12.88 5.95
CA GLY A 228 -1.00 -12.10 6.29
C GLY A 228 -2.06 -12.88 7.07
N THR A 229 -1.97 -14.22 7.14
CA THR A 229 -2.90 -15.05 7.92
C THR A 229 -2.91 -14.66 9.38
N ALA A 230 -1.74 -14.43 9.98
CA ALA A 230 -1.65 -14.00 11.38
C ALA A 230 -2.32 -12.64 11.57
N LEU A 231 -2.10 -11.68 10.66
CA LEU A 231 -2.75 -10.36 10.75
C LEU A 231 -4.27 -10.45 10.59
N ARG A 232 -4.77 -11.22 9.61
CA ARG A 232 -6.21 -11.45 9.45
C ARG A 232 -6.84 -12.05 10.70
N GLN A 233 -6.18 -13.06 11.30
CA GLN A 233 -6.64 -13.68 12.55
C GLN A 233 -6.62 -12.67 13.70
N PHE A 234 -5.53 -11.92 13.87
CA PHE A 234 -5.44 -10.86 14.87
C PHE A 234 -6.58 -9.84 14.75
N LEU A 235 -6.91 -9.42 13.54
CA LEU A 235 -7.98 -8.45 13.30
C LEU A 235 -9.36 -9.00 13.69
N VAL A 236 -9.72 -10.20 13.24
CA VAL A 236 -11.07 -10.75 13.51
C VAL A 236 -11.26 -11.19 14.97
N GLU A 237 -10.18 -11.58 15.65
CA GLU A 237 -10.21 -12.02 17.05
C GLU A 237 -10.17 -10.88 18.06
N ASN A 238 -9.78 -9.66 17.66
CA ASN A 238 -9.63 -8.53 18.60
C ASN A 238 -10.51 -7.32 18.26
N PHE A 239 -10.97 -7.22 17.01
CA PHE A 239 -11.66 -6.03 16.51
C PHE A 239 -12.96 -6.38 15.80
N ARG A 240 -13.92 -5.46 15.81
CA ARG A 240 -14.91 -5.38 14.74
C ARG A 240 -14.25 -4.71 13.55
N VAL A 241 -13.99 -5.46 12.48
CA VAL A 241 -13.42 -4.90 11.25
C VAL A 241 -14.55 -4.21 10.49
N ILE A 242 -14.51 -2.87 10.45
CA ILE A 242 -15.57 -2.06 9.86
C ILE A 242 -15.46 -2.08 8.35
N ALA A 243 -14.26 -1.86 7.82
CA ALA A 243 -13.99 -1.83 6.39
C ALA A 243 -12.54 -2.17 6.05
N VAL A 244 -12.36 -2.75 4.87
CA VAL A 244 -11.08 -2.85 4.16
C VAL A 244 -11.28 -2.20 2.80
N ILE A 245 -10.42 -1.25 2.43
CA ILE A 245 -10.63 -0.38 1.27
C ILE A 245 -9.40 -0.41 0.36
N GLU A 246 -9.58 -0.70 -0.92
CA GLU A 246 -8.56 -0.56 -1.98
C GLU A 246 -9.06 0.42 -3.05
N SER A 247 -8.15 1.12 -3.73
CA SER A 247 -8.47 1.91 -4.93
C SER A 247 -7.89 1.25 -6.17
N VAL A 248 -8.67 1.18 -7.25
CA VAL A 248 -8.21 0.77 -8.59
C VAL A 248 -8.16 1.93 -9.57
N ALA A 249 -8.69 3.10 -9.19
CA ALA A 249 -8.71 4.29 -10.04
C ALA A 249 -7.39 5.05 -10.01
N GLU A 250 -6.72 5.01 -8.86
CA GLU A 250 -5.43 5.63 -8.64
C GLU A 250 -4.67 4.84 -7.58
N SER A 251 -3.34 4.78 -7.74
CA SER A 251 -2.51 4.38 -6.61
C SER A 251 -2.61 5.47 -5.55
N PHE A 252 -2.84 5.09 -4.29
CA PHE A 252 -2.77 6.02 -3.16
C PHE A 252 -1.37 6.64 -2.98
N PHE A 253 -0.38 6.25 -3.79
CA PHE A 253 0.92 6.88 -3.88
C PHE A 253 1.28 7.12 -5.35
N ALA A 254 1.54 8.38 -5.71
CA ALA A 254 1.90 8.78 -7.08
C ALA A 254 3.16 8.07 -7.62
N ASP A 255 4.08 7.68 -6.73
CA ASP A 255 5.41 7.13 -7.09
C ASP A 255 5.64 5.67 -6.64
N ALA A 256 4.64 4.96 -6.10
CA ALA A 256 4.84 3.61 -5.59
C ALA A 256 4.12 2.54 -6.44
N SER A 257 4.87 1.53 -6.87
CA SER A 257 4.37 0.28 -7.47
C SER A 257 3.75 -0.69 -6.44
N ILE A 258 3.32 -0.16 -5.29
CA ILE A 258 2.83 -0.94 -4.15
C ILE A 258 1.33 -0.72 -4.02
N ASN A 259 0.55 -1.76 -4.30
CA ASN A 259 -0.88 -1.77 -4.02
C ASN A 259 -1.10 -1.61 -2.51
N THR A 260 -2.01 -0.72 -2.12
CA THR A 260 -2.25 -0.38 -0.72
C THR A 260 -3.71 -0.53 -0.34
N ALA A 261 -3.94 -0.81 0.95
CA ALA A 261 -5.25 -1.00 1.52
C ALA A 261 -5.40 -0.18 2.81
N ILE A 262 -6.55 0.47 2.96
CA ILE A 262 -6.98 1.09 4.21
C ILE A 262 -7.73 0.05 5.03
N THR A 263 -7.32 -0.16 6.28
CA THR A 263 -8.01 -1.04 7.23
C THR A 263 -8.64 -0.19 8.32
N VAL A 264 -9.95 -0.35 8.53
CA VAL A 264 -10.74 0.34 9.57
C VAL A 264 -11.25 -0.72 10.54
N ALA A 265 -10.84 -0.65 11.80
CA ALA A 265 -11.19 -1.64 12.81
C ALA A 265 -11.48 -0.98 14.17
N GLU A 266 -12.41 -1.53 14.94
CA GLU A 266 -12.75 -1.03 16.28
C GLU A 266 -12.47 -2.08 17.34
N ARG A 267 -11.74 -1.74 18.41
CA ARG A 267 -11.40 -2.68 19.49
C ARG A 267 -12.69 -3.18 20.14
N GLU A 268 -12.92 -4.48 20.13
CA GLU A 268 -14.12 -5.08 20.70
C GLU A 268 -13.76 -6.38 21.41
N PRO A 269 -13.69 -6.40 22.75
CA PRO A 269 -13.30 -7.59 23.50
C PRO A 269 -14.37 -8.70 23.43
N ARG A 270 -15.63 -8.37 23.15
CA ARG A 270 -16.73 -9.36 23.15
C ARG A 270 -16.82 -10.10 21.82
N GLU A 271 -16.51 -11.40 21.84
CA GLU A 271 -16.55 -12.30 20.66
C GLU A 271 -17.89 -12.21 19.92
N ARG A 272 -19.02 -12.39 20.61
CA ARG A 272 -20.37 -12.33 20.00
C ARG A 272 -20.63 -11.05 19.20
N LYS A 273 -20.12 -9.88 19.65
CA LYS A 273 -20.26 -8.61 18.91
C LYS A 273 -19.37 -8.55 17.68
N ARG A 274 -18.21 -9.21 17.71
CA ARG A 274 -17.33 -9.39 16.55
C ARG A 274 -17.92 -10.35 15.54
N GLU A 275 -18.48 -11.48 15.96
CA GLU A 275 -19.05 -12.47 15.02
C GLU A 275 -20.27 -11.92 14.26
N ALA A 276 -21.12 -11.16 14.96
CA ALA A 276 -22.31 -10.53 14.38
C ALA A 276 -21.99 -9.34 13.45
N ASN A 277 -20.73 -8.88 13.41
CA ASN A 277 -20.32 -7.74 12.59
C ASN A 277 -20.35 -8.08 11.09
N GLN A 278 -20.57 -7.06 10.25
CA GLN A 278 -20.42 -7.13 8.81
C GLN A 278 -19.22 -6.30 8.37
N ILE A 279 -18.25 -6.95 7.73
CA ILE A 279 -17.08 -6.28 7.15
C ILE A 279 -17.45 -5.73 5.78
N ARG A 280 -17.05 -4.48 5.51
CA ARG A 280 -17.20 -3.85 4.19
C ARG A 280 -15.89 -3.92 3.42
N PHE A 281 -15.86 -4.75 2.38
CA PHE A 281 -14.78 -4.74 1.40
C PHE A 281 -15.12 -3.74 0.31
N VAL A 282 -14.43 -2.60 0.31
CA VAL A 282 -14.71 -1.46 -0.55
C VAL A 282 -13.63 -1.32 -1.61
N GLN A 283 -14.04 -1.30 -2.87
CA GLN A 283 -13.17 -0.99 -3.99
C GLN A 283 -13.57 0.35 -4.59
N ILE A 284 -12.70 1.34 -4.49
CA ILE A 284 -12.88 2.65 -5.09
C ILE A 284 -12.52 2.58 -6.57
N VAL A 285 -13.44 2.98 -7.45
CA VAL A 285 -13.31 2.86 -8.91
C VAL A 285 -13.21 4.20 -9.62
N LYS A 286 -13.27 5.31 -8.88
CA LYS A 286 -13.00 6.68 -9.35
C LYS A 286 -11.98 7.38 -8.44
N PRO A 287 -11.18 8.34 -8.95
CA PRO A 287 -10.27 9.11 -8.12
C PRO A 287 -10.98 9.76 -6.93
N LEU A 288 -10.31 9.86 -5.78
CA LEU A 288 -10.91 10.35 -4.54
C LEU A 288 -11.51 11.76 -4.68
N GLY A 289 -10.93 12.61 -5.52
CA GLY A 289 -11.50 13.92 -5.85
C GLY A 289 -12.92 13.83 -6.43
N GLU A 290 -13.15 12.92 -7.39
CA GLU A 290 -14.49 12.66 -7.95
C GLU A 290 -15.42 12.01 -6.92
N VAL A 291 -14.90 11.09 -6.11
CA VAL A 291 -15.67 10.47 -5.03
C VAL A 291 -16.16 11.53 -4.04
N TYR A 292 -15.29 12.47 -3.64
CA TYR A 292 -15.66 13.54 -2.72
C TYR A 292 -16.61 14.53 -3.36
N ALA A 293 -16.46 14.85 -4.64
CA ALA A 293 -17.43 15.68 -5.36
C ALA A 293 -18.83 15.03 -5.38
N HIS A 294 -18.90 13.70 -5.56
CA HIS A 294 -20.16 12.95 -5.54
C HIS A 294 -20.81 12.93 -4.15
N TYR A 295 -20.03 12.68 -3.09
CA TYR A 295 -20.54 12.61 -1.72
C TYR A 295 -20.70 13.96 -1.03
N GLY A 296 -20.05 15.01 -1.56
CA GLY A 296 -19.89 16.34 -0.98
C GLY A 296 -18.60 16.51 -0.15
N SER A 297 -18.07 15.44 0.46
CA SER A 297 -16.85 15.48 1.27
C SER A 297 -16.27 14.10 1.59
N ALA A 298 -15.00 14.05 2.01
CA ALA A 298 -14.39 12.85 2.57
C ALA A 298 -15.14 12.33 3.81
N SER A 299 -15.64 13.24 4.66
CA SER A 299 -16.42 12.93 5.85
C SER A 299 -17.77 12.25 5.54
N GLN A 300 -18.47 12.73 4.50
CA GLN A 300 -19.71 12.09 4.05
C GLN A 300 -19.44 10.72 3.40
N PHE A 301 -18.37 10.60 2.62
CA PHE A 301 -17.97 9.30 2.06
C PHE A 301 -17.57 8.28 3.14
N ALA A 302 -16.76 8.69 4.11
CA ALA A 302 -16.37 7.85 5.25
C ALA A 302 -17.58 7.36 6.06
N ARG A 303 -18.61 8.22 6.23
CA ARG A 303 -19.88 7.85 6.85
C ARG A 303 -20.63 6.83 6.01
N ALA A 304 -20.77 7.07 4.70
CA ALA A 304 -21.44 6.15 3.78
C ALA A 304 -20.80 4.76 3.80
N ILE A 305 -19.46 4.69 3.77
CA ILE A 305 -18.73 3.44 3.96
C ILE A 305 -19.07 2.83 5.33
N SER A 306 -18.92 3.57 6.43
CA SER A 306 -19.09 2.99 7.77
C SER A 306 -20.52 2.49 8.05
N SER A 307 -21.54 3.10 7.42
CA SER A 307 -22.96 2.81 7.69
C SER A 307 -23.65 1.94 6.63
N ALA A 308 -23.00 1.58 5.53
CA ALA A 308 -23.65 0.84 4.44
C ALA A 308 -24.25 -0.48 4.93
N ALA A 309 -25.56 -0.64 4.85
CA ALA A 309 -26.28 -1.84 5.33
C ALA A 309 -26.52 -2.88 4.24
N ALA A 310 -26.28 -2.52 2.97
CA ALA A 310 -26.38 -3.38 1.81
C ALA A 310 -25.14 -3.18 0.91
N PRO A 311 -24.84 -4.14 0.00
CA PRO A 311 -23.87 -3.91 -1.05
C PRO A 311 -24.24 -2.65 -1.83
N VAL A 312 -23.26 -1.78 -2.07
CA VAL A 312 -23.47 -0.54 -2.81
C VAL A 312 -22.75 -0.68 -4.14
N PRO A 313 -23.47 -0.97 -5.24
CA PRO A 313 -22.95 -0.72 -6.58
C PRO A 313 -23.12 0.78 -6.86
N ALA A 314 -22.08 1.58 -6.60
CA ALA A 314 -22.08 2.99 -6.94
C ALA A 314 -21.17 3.26 -8.15
N LEU A 315 -21.44 4.38 -8.83
CA LEU A 315 -20.60 4.93 -9.88
C LEU A 315 -19.15 5.17 -9.42
N THR A 316 -18.95 5.37 -8.11
CA THR A 316 -17.68 5.80 -7.50
C THR A 316 -16.93 4.68 -6.78
N HIS A 317 -17.66 3.67 -6.27
CA HIS A 317 -17.08 2.56 -5.51
C HIS A 317 -18.03 1.36 -5.50
N ARG A 318 -17.48 0.18 -5.24
CA ARG A 318 -18.21 -1.05 -4.96
C ARG A 318 -17.98 -1.45 -3.51
N ALA A 319 -19.03 -1.77 -2.78
CA ALA A 319 -18.92 -2.33 -1.43
C ALA A 319 -19.53 -3.73 -1.36
N ARG A 320 -18.75 -4.72 -0.90
CA ARG A 320 -19.23 -6.07 -0.57
C ARG A 320 -19.30 -6.25 0.94
N LEU A 321 -20.44 -6.74 1.44
CA LEU A 321 -20.63 -7.09 2.85
C LEU A 321 -20.29 -8.55 3.07
N VAL A 322 -19.48 -8.84 4.09
CA VAL A 322 -19.10 -10.20 4.49
C VAL A 322 -19.29 -10.35 6.00
N PRO A 323 -20.06 -11.34 6.47
CA PRO A 323 -20.19 -11.61 7.90
C PRO A 323 -18.82 -11.91 8.49
N GLN A 324 -18.38 -11.14 9.49
CA GLN A 324 -17.08 -11.34 10.13
C GLN A 324 -17.00 -12.74 10.75
N GLY A 325 -18.11 -13.25 11.31
CA GLY A 325 -18.20 -14.63 11.80
C GLY A 325 -17.87 -15.70 10.77
N SER A 326 -18.17 -15.47 9.48
CA SER A 326 -17.82 -16.42 8.39
C SER A 326 -16.32 -16.49 8.11
N LEU A 327 -15.56 -15.50 8.59
CA LEU A 327 -14.11 -15.45 8.47
C LEU A 327 -13.42 -16.06 9.72
N LEU A 328 -14.18 -16.49 10.73
CA LEU A 328 -13.69 -17.11 11.97
C LEU A 328 -13.41 -18.61 11.85
N ASP A 329 -13.76 -19.25 10.72
CA ASP A 329 -13.22 -20.58 10.36
C ASP A 329 -11.68 -20.57 10.18
N ALA A 330 -11.06 -19.40 10.34
CA ALA A 330 -9.63 -19.17 10.59
C ALA A 330 -9.03 -19.93 11.79
N ARG A 331 -9.81 -20.66 12.62
CA ARG A 331 -9.23 -21.64 13.56
C ARG A 331 -8.46 -22.77 12.83
N ARG A 332 -8.70 -22.95 11.52
CA ARG A 332 -7.84 -23.69 10.59
C ARG A 332 -7.77 -22.96 9.24
N PRO A 333 -6.75 -22.13 8.98
CA PRO A 333 -6.62 -21.45 7.69
C PRO A 333 -6.62 -22.49 6.56
N ARG A 334 -7.65 -22.45 5.70
CA ARG A 334 -7.71 -23.27 4.47
C ARG A 334 -7.00 -22.53 3.33
N GLU A 335 -6.44 -23.27 2.38
CA GLU A 335 -5.96 -22.69 1.12
C GLU A 335 -7.07 -21.83 0.48
N GLY A 336 -6.75 -20.60 0.07
CA GLY A 336 -7.72 -19.65 -0.49
C GLY A 336 -8.46 -18.75 0.53
N SER A 337 -8.03 -18.68 1.79
CA SER A 337 -8.60 -17.79 2.83
C SER A 337 -8.21 -16.30 2.69
N GLY A 338 -7.55 -15.92 1.60
CA GLY A 338 -7.16 -14.53 1.33
C GLY A 338 -8.39 -13.63 1.21
N TRP A 339 -8.27 -12.40 1.74
CA TRP A 339 -9.34 -11.41 1.74
C TRP A 339 -9.41 -10.60 0.45
N GLY A 340 -8.36 -10.58 -0.37
CA GLY A 340 -8.32 -9.78 -1.60
C GLY A 340 -9.43 -10.15 -2.60
N LYS A 341 -9.91 -11.40 -2.59
CA LYS A 341 -11.05 -11.82 -3.42
C LYS A 341 -12.33 -11.02 -3.14
N TYR A 342 -12.57 -10.60 -1.90
CA TYR A 342 -13.76 -9.81 -1.55
C TYR A 342 -13.70 -8.38 -2.11
N LEU A 343 -12.49 -7.86 -2.35
CA LEU A 343 -12.23 -6.55 -2.94
C LEU A 343 -12.23 -6.59 -4.46
N ARG A 344 -11.62 -7.62 -5.05
CA ARG A 344 -11.25 -7.66 -6.46
C ARG A 344 -12.13 -8.56 -7.32
N ALA A 345 -12.67 -9.67 -6.79
CA ALA A 345 -13.47 -10.59 -7.59
C ALA A 345 -14.86 -10.01 -7.93
N GLY A 346 -15.34 -10.30 -9.15
CA GLY A 346 -16.72 -10.00 -9.57
C GLY A 346 -17.74 -10.90 -8.86
N ASP A 347 -19.03 -10.54 -8.91
CA ASP A 347 -20.09 -11.33 -8.27
C ASP A 347 -20.18 -12.75 -8.84
N VAL A 348 -19.96 -12.89 -10.15
CA VAL A 348 -19.91 -14.18 -10.85
C VAL A 348 -18.93 -15.16 -10.20
N PHE A 349 -17.79 -14.70 -9.66
CA PHE A 349 -16.85 -15.57 -8.96
C PHE A 349 -17.51 -16.24 -7.75
N PHE A 350 -18.26 -15.48 -6.97
CA PHE A 350 -18.94 -16.00 -5.79
C PHE A 350 -20.13 -16.89 -6.17
N ASP A 351 -20.87 -16.53 -7.21
CA ASP A 351 -21.95 -17.37 -7.75
C ASP A 351 -21.43 -18.75 -8.19
N VAL A 352 -20.28 -18.78 -8.87
CA VAL A 352 -19.63 -20.03 -9.31
C VAL A 352 -19.14 -20.83 -8.11
N VAL A 353 -18.52 -20.20 -7.12
CA VAL A 353 -18.04 -20.90 -5.92
C VAL A 353 -19.21 -21.46 -5.11
N GLU A 354 -20.30 -20.71 -4.94
CA GLU A 354 -21.47 -21.13 -4.18
C GLU A 354 -22.20 -22.28 -4.87
N ARG A 355 -22.63 -22.07 -6.14
CA ARG A 355 -23.40 -23.05 -6.92
C ARG A 355 -22.57 -24.26 -7.33
N GLY A 356 -21.28 -24.05 -7.57
CA GLY A 356 -20.34 -25.07 -8.01
C GLY A 356 -19.61 -25.79 -6.87
N SER A 357 -19.77 -25.37 -5.61
CA SER A 357 -19.00 -25.90 -4.47
C SER A 357 -18.98 -27.44 -4.38
N ALA A 358 -20.10 -28.10 -4.65
CA ALA A 358 -20.19 -29.56 -4.64
C ALA A 358 -19.42 -30.25 -5.79
N ARG A 359 -19.12 -29.52 -6.86
CA ARG A 359 -18.44 -29.99 -8.08
C ARG A 359 -17.01 -29.48 -8.20
N LEU A 360 -16.64 -28.42 -7.49
CA LEU A 360 -15.31 -27.85 -7.48
C LEU A 360 -14.44 -28.53 -6.42
N LYS A 361 -13.23 -28.95 -6.81
CA LYS A 361 -12.19 -29.43 -5.90
C LYS A 361 -10.93 -28.59 -6.07
N HIS A 362 -10.24 -28.31 -4.95
CA HIS A 362 -8.99 -27.58 -5.01
C HIS A 362 -7.93 -28.37 -5.77
N LEU A 363 -7.14 -27.70 -6.61
CA LEU A 363 -6.14 -28.37 -7.44
C LEU A 363 -5.11 -29.14 -6.60
N SER A 364 -4.78 -28.65 -5.40
CA SER A 364 -3.86 -29.34 -4.48
C SER A 364 -4.36 -30.73 -4.04
N HIS A 365 -5.68 -30.98 -4.08
CA HIS A 365 -6.26 -32.29 -3.79
C HIS A 365 -6.10 -33.27 -4.95
N MET A 366 -5.88 -32.78 -6.17
CA MET A 366 -5.76 -33.59 -7.39
C MET A 366 -4.33 -33.65 -7.92
N ALA A 367 -3.51 -32.67 -7.58
CA ALA A 367 -2.14 -32.54 -8.05
C ALA A 367 -1.27 -31.87 -6.99
N ARG A 368 -0.02 -32.32 -6.86
CA ARG A 368 0.96 -31.65 -6.03
C ARG A 368 1.37 -30.33 -6.68
N VAL A 369 0.80 -29.22 -6.20
CA VAL A 369 1.17 -27.88 -6.66
C VAL A 369 2.56 -27.56 -6.12
N ARG A 370 3.51 -27.32 -7.02
CA ARG A 370 4.85 -26.81 -6.69
C ARG A 370 5.05 -25.48 -7.39
N PHE A 371 5.70 -24.55 -6.73
CA PHE A 371 6.33 -23.44 -7.42
C PHE A 371 7.67 -23.91 -7.99
N GLY A 372 8.10 -23.36 -9.13
CA GLY A 372 9.46 -23.53 -9.61
C GLY A 372 10.49 -23.01 -8.58
N VAL A 373 11.77 -23.37 -8.76
CA VAL A 373 12.86 -22.86 -7.90
C VAL A 373 12.84 -21.32 -7.96
N LYS A 374 12.52 -20.69 -6.83
CA LYS A 374 12.62 -19.23 -6.68
C LYS A 374 14.05 -18.92 -6.26
N THR A 375 14.88 -18.47 -7.19
CA THR A 375 16.32 -18.22 -6.98
C THR A 375 16.61 -17.08 -6.00
N GLY A 376 15.62 -16.22 -5.71
CA GLY A 376 15.72 -15.16 -4.71
C GLY A 376 16.62 -13.97 -5.09
N ALA A 377 17.27 -14.00 -6.27
CA ALA A 377 18.04 -12.88 -6.76
C ALA A 377 17.09 -11.88 -7.46
N ASN A 378 16.80 -10.77 -6.80
CA ASN A 378 15.90 -9.72 -7.29
C ASN A 378 16.64 -8.47 -7.77
N ASP A 379 17.97 -8.46 -7.68
CA ASP A 379 18.81 -7.32 -8.04
C ASP A 379 19.39 -7.55 -9.44
N PHE A 380 19.15 -6.62 -10.36
CA PHE A 380 19.91 -6.53 -11.60
C PHE A 380 20.35 -5.09 -11.85
N PHE A 381 21.53 -4.94 -12.45
CA PHE A 381 22.19 -3.67 -12.78
C PHE A 381 22.40 -3.59 -14.30
N TYR A 382 22.45 -2.39 -14.85
CA TYR A 382 23.02 -2.15 -16.18
C TYR A 382 23.95 -0.94 -16.13
N LEU A 383 24.97 -0.95 -17.00
CA LEU A 383 25.93 0.14 -17.14
C LEU A 383 25.45 1.07 -18.25
N ASP A 384 25.42 2.36 -17.95
CA ASP A 384 25.32 3.43 -18.93
C ASP A 384 26.75 3.82 -19.32
N ASN A 385 27.07 3.82 -20.62
CA ASN A 385 28.38 4.26 -21.09
C ASN A 385 28.24 5.19 -22.29
N GLY A 386 28.58 6.45 -22.04
CA GLY A 386 29.04 7.40 -23.05
C GLY A 386 28.98 8.81 -22.48
N ALA A 387 30.03 9.61 -22.35
CA ALA A 387 31.47 9.55 -22.62
C ALA A 387 32.08 10.61 -21.65
N ALA A 388 33.35 10.71 -21.29
CA ALA A 388 34.61 10.37 -21.93
C ALA A 388 35.69 10.31 -20.82
N GLN A 389 36.84 9.75 -21.18
CA GLN A 389 38.19 10.07 -20.69
C GLN A 389 38.29 10.93 -19.42
N ASP A 390 38.51 10.29 -18.28
CA ASP A 390 39.40 10.81 -17.23
C ASP A 390 39.91 9.61 -16.42
N GLU A 391 41.21 9.35 -16.55
CA GLU A 391 41.90 8.30 -15.83
C GLU A 391 41.96 8.64 -14.32
N GLY A 392 41.48 7.72 -13.48
CA GLY A 392 42.12 7.50 -12.17
C GLY A 392 41.43 7.94 -10.88
N ALA A 393 40.18 8.43 -10.85
CA ALA A 393 39.51 8.79 -9.58
C ALA A 393 38.24 7.96 -9.30
N MET A 394 38.22 7.20 -8.19
CA MET A 394 37.04 6.47 -7.69
C MET A 394 35.94 7.46 -7.25
N LYS A 395 34.74 7.37 -7.84
CA LYS A 395 33.53 8.14 -7.44
C LYS A 395 32.42 7.22 -6.94
N ARG A 396 31.54 7.70 -6.05
CA ARG A 396 30.38 6.93 -5.57
C ARG A 396 29.27 6.91 -6.63
N LEU A 397 28.67 5.74 -6.84
CA LEU A 397 27.67 5.48 -7.89
C LEU A 397 26.39 6.34 -7.79
N GLY A 398 26.02 6.80 -6.58
CA GLY A 398 24.88 7.70 -6.37
C GLY A 398 25.12 9.15 -6.84
N ASP A 399 26.37 9.50 -7.16
CA ASP A 399 26.73 10.84 -7.62
C ASP A 399 26.55 11.02 -9.15
N VAL A 400 26.27 9.92 -9.88
CA VAL A 400 26.22 9.89 -11.35
C VAL A 400 24.96 9.24 -11.95
N ALA A 401 24.08 8.61 -11.15
CA ALA A 401 22.86 7.99 -11.67
C ALA A 401 21.68 8.01 -10.66
N SER A 402 20.44 7.95 -11.16
CA SER A 402 19.23 7.83 -10.33
C SER A 402 18.55 6.46 -10.48
N VAL A 403 18.22 5.82 -9.35
CA VAL A 403 17.83 4.40 -9.24
C VAL A 403 16.30 4.20 -9.21
N ARG A 404 15.75 3.23 -9.96
CA ARG A 404 14.32 2.79 -9.89
C ARG A 404 14.14 1.29 -10.20
N ARG A 405 13.00 0.72 -9.76
CA ARG A 405 12.66 -0.73 -9.73
C ARG A 405 11.65 -1.14 -10.82
N GLY A 406 11.90 -2.25 -11.53
CA GLY A 406 10.96 -2.92 -12.46
C GLY A 406 10.36 -4.24 -11.91
N VAL A 407 9.42 -4.85 -12.65
CA VAL A 407 8.70 -6.09 -12.26
C VAL A 407 9.55 -7.35 -12.48
N THR A 408 9.48 -8.26 -11.51
CA THR A 408 10.26 -9.50 -11.37
C THR A 408 9.80 -10.59 -12.33
N THR A 409 10.67 -11.02 -13.27
CA THR A 409 10.35 -12.05 -14.29
C THR A 409 11.22 -13.31 -14.24
N GLY A 410 12.00 -13.54 -13.19
CA GLY A 410 12.54 -14.87 -12.90
C GLY A 410 13.54 -15.43 -13.91
N ALA A 411 14.36 -14.59 -14.54
CA ALA A 411 15.57 -15.00 -15.23
C ALA A 411 16.76 -14.24 -14.64
N ASN A 412 17.76 -14.96 -14.14
CA ASN A 412 19.09 -14.39 -13.92
C ASN A 412 19.88 -14.60 -15.22
N ASP A 413 20.47 -13.51 -15.70
CA ASP A 413 21.45 -13.39 -16.80
C ASP A 413 20.99 -13.04 -18.23
N PHE A 414 19.93 -12.24 -18.46
CA PHE A 414 19.65 -11.75 -19.84
C PHE A 414 19.12 -10.29 -19.96
N PHE A 415 19.56 -9.62 -21.04
CA PHE A 415 19.17 -8.27 -21.51
C PHE A 415 18.35 -8.37 -22.84
N TYR A 416 17.58 -7.34 -23.22
CA TYR A 416 16.77 -7.30 -24.46
C TYR A 416 17.16 -6.15 -25.42
N LEU A 417 17.08 -6.39 -26.73
CA LEU A 417 17.15 -5.42 -27.84
C LEU A 417 16.16 -5.83 -28.95
N ASN A 418 15.50 -4.87 -29.61
CA ASN A 418 14.50 -5.15 -30.65
C ASN A 418 15.16 -5.36 -32.02
N SER A 419 14.78 -6.41 -32.75
CA SER A 419 15.28 -6.70 -34.11
C SER A 419 14.54 -5.90 -35.18
N VAL A 420 15.26 -5.27 -36.10
CA VAL A 420 14.67 -4.42 -37.16
C VAL A 420 14.53 -5.13 -38.50
N GLU A 421 15.26 -6.21 -38.80
CA GLU A 421 15.16 -6.88 -40.11
C GLU A 421 15.20 -8.43 -40.07
N GLY A 422 14.53 -9.04 -41.06
CA GLY A 422 14.00 -10.40 -41.05
C GLY A 422 14.99 -11.57 -41.00
N ARG A 423 14.50 -12.68 -40.42
CA ARG A 423 15.19 -13.96 -40.26
C ARG A 423 15.69 -14.53 -41.60
N LYS A 424 17.00 -14.76 -41.70
CA LYS A 424 17.54 -15.83 -42.57
C LYS A 424 18.00 -17.01 -41.69
N ARG A 425 17.46 -18.19 -41.98
CA ARG A 425 17.81 -19.46 -41.34
C ARG A 425 19.13 -19.97 -41.94
N GLY A 426 20.14 -20.09 -41.08
CA GLY A 426 21.45 -20.70 -41.35
C GLY A 426 22.32 -20.50 -40.12
N ALA A 427 23.05 -21.52 -39.68
CA ALA A 427 23.58 -21.70 -38.32
C ALA A 427 24.65 -20.69 -37.83
N ARG A 428 24.79 -19.52 -38.46
CA ARG A 428 25.53 -18.34 -37.99
C ARG A 428 24.87 -17.03 -38.46
N SER A 429 23.55 -16.93 -38.46
CA SER A 429 22.89 -15.68 -38.87
C SER A 429 22.98 -14.65 -37.74
N LEU A 430 23.61 -13.52 -38.04
CA LEU A 430 23.53 -12.30 -37.24
C LEU A 430 22.20 -11.59 -37.55
N ALA A 431 21.56 -11.04 -36.53
CA ALA A 431 20.38 -10.19 -36.62
C ALA A 431 20.75 -8.77 -36.21
N THR A 432 20.24 -7.79 -36.96
CA THR A 432 20.41 -6.37 -36.63
C THR A 432 19.37 -5.94 -35.61
N VAL A 433 19.81 -5.47 -34.46
CA VAL A 433 18.98 -5.02 -33.35
C VAL A 433 19.19 -3.54 -33.05
N GLU A 434 18.14 -2.81 -32.68
CA GLU A 434 18.17 -1.37 -32.42
C GLU A 434 17.91 -1.12 -30.93
N ASP A 435 18.72 -0.25 -30.32
CA ASP A 435 18.61 0.10 -28.91
C ASP A 435 17.68 1.30 -28.66
N GLY A 436 17.47 1.64 -27.38
CA GLY A 436 16.59 2.74 -26.97
C GLY A 436 17.06 4.14 -27.39
N THR A 437 18.25 4.26 -27.99
CA THR A 437 18.79 5.50 -28.56
C THR A 437 18.68 5.54 -30.09
N GLY A 438 18.21 4.45 -30.71
CA GLY A 438 18.10 4.29 -32.16
C GLY A 438 19.37 3.75 -32.83
N ALA A 439 20.39 3.33 -32.07
CA ALA A 439 21.62 2.78 -32.64
C ALA A 439 21.49 1.27 -32.91
N ARG A 440 22.10 0.80 -34.01
CA ARG A 440 21.94 -0.57 -34.55
C ARG A 440 23.18 -1.44 -34.34
N HIS A 441 22.95 -2.69 -33.94
CA HIS A 441 23.97 -3.68 -33.54
C HIS A 441 23.72 -5.04 -34.20
N LEU A 442 24.74 -5.88 -34.35
CA LEU A 442 24.61 -7.24 -34.90
C LEU A 442 24.78 -8.29 -33.79
N ILE A 443 23.80 -9.20 -33.65
CA ILE A 443 23.81 -10.28 -32.64
C ILE A 443 23.52 -11.63 -33.28
N GLU A 444 24.19 -12.70 -32.84
CA GLU A 444 23.90 -14.05 -33.31
C GLU A 444 22.49 -14.48 -32.90
N THR A 445 21.67 -14.88 -33.87
CA THR A 445 20.25 -15.21 -33.69
C THR A 445 19.97 -16.29 -32.67
N ARG A 446 20.93 -17.18 -32.38
CA ARG A 446 20.82 -18.21 -31.32
C ARG A 446 20.65 -17.62 -29.92
N PHE A 447 21.05 -16.36 -29.72
CA PHE A 447 20.91 -15.65 -28.45
C PHE A 447 19.62 -14.83 -28.34
N LEU A 448 18.77 -14.83 -29.37
CA LEU A 448 17.49 -14.13 -29.38
C LEU A 448 16.35 -15.11 -29.12
N SER A 449 15.67 -14.99 -27.98
CA SER A 449 14.43 -15.73 -27.66
C SER A 449 13.26 -14.76 -27.47
N PRO A 450 12.02 -15.14 -27.85
CA PRO A 450 10.85 -14.30 -27.62
C PRO A 450 10.59 -14.17 -26.10
N VAL A 451 10.40 -12.94 -25.65
CA VAL A 451 10.05 -12.62 -24.25
C VAL A 451 8.61 -12.14 -24.20
N ILE A 452 7.84 -12.69 -23.27
CA ILE A 452 6.45 -12.32 -23.00
C ILE A 452 6.48 -11.34 -21.83
N PHE A 453 6.05 -10.10 -22.05
CA PHE A 453 6.08 -9.03 -21.04
C PHE A 453 4.79 -8.98 -20.20
N SER A 454 3.71 -9.53 -20.73
CA SER A 454 2.40 -9.63 -20.10
C SER A 454 1.70 -10.93 -20.51
N LEU A 455 0.89 -11.52 -19.63
CA LEU A 455 0.01 -12.65 -20.00
C LEU A 455 -0.97 -12.28 -21.13
N LYS A 456 -1.21 -10.98 -21.38
CA LYS A 456 -2.01 -10.48 -22.50
C LYS A 456 -1.28 -10.55 -23.85
N ASP A 457 0.03 -10.72 -23.85
CA ASP A 457 0.84 -10.88 -25.06
C ASP A 457 0.85 -12.33 -25.56
N ILE A 458 0.23 -13.24 -24.78
CA ILE A 458 0.00 -14.64 -25.15
C ILE A 458 -1.31 -14.71 -25.94
N GLY A 459 -1.21 -14.81 -27.27
CA GLY A 459 -2.37 -14.87 -28.16
C GLY A 459 -3.27 -16.10 -27.97
N GLY A 460 -2.83 -17.10 -27.20
CA GLY A 460 -3.60 -18.27 -26.82
C GLY A 460 -2.74 -19.35 -26.16
N VAL A 461 -3.37 -20.28 -25.46
CA VAL A 461 -2.71 -21.47 -24.91
C VAL A 461 -3.04 -22.65 -25.83
N VAL A 462 -2.01 -23.33 -26.33
CA VAL A 462 -2.18 -24.60 -27.06
C VAL A 462 -2.26 -25.71 -26.02
N ILE A 463 -3.40 -26.39 -25.96
CA ILE A 463 -3.62 -27.56 -25.11
C ILE A 463 -3.70 -28.77 -26.02
N GLU A 464 -2.82 -29.75 -25.82
CA GLU A 464 -2.87 -30.99 -26.60
C GLU A 464 -4.16 -31.75 -26.27
N PRO A 465 -4.84 -32.38 -27.24
CA PRO A 465 -6.14 -33.03 -27.04
C PRO A 465 -6.19 -34.05 -25.90
N TRP A 466 -5.07 -34.71 -25.59
CA TRP A 466 -4.96 -35.66 -24.47
C TRP A 466 -4.90 -34.98 -23.09
N GLN A 467 -4.48 -33.71 -23.02
CA GLN A 467 -4.44 -32.89 -21.80
C GLN A 467 -5.81 -32.26 -21.50
N ALA A 468 -6.63 -32.04 -22.53
CA ALA A 468 -7.99 -31.52 -22.40
C ALA A 468 -8.99 -32.55 -21.83
N LYS A 469 -8.70 -33.86 -21.91
CA LYS A 469 -9.57 -34.95 -21.41
C LYS A 469 -9.85 -34.90 -19.89
N LYS A 470 -9.13 -34.07 -19.13
CA LYS A 470 -9.27 -33.93 -17.67
C LYS A 470 -9.75 -32.55 -17.22
N LEU A 471 -10.04 -31.64 -18.16
CA LEU A 471 -10.51 -30.30 -17.88
C LEU A 471 -11.98 -30.22 -18.30
N LEU A 472 -12.87 -30.37 -17.32
CA LEU A 472 -14.29 -30.03 -17.48
C LEU A 472 -14.46 -28.58 -17.01
N PHE A 473 -15.03 -27.74 -17.87
CA PHE A 473 -15.47 -26.39 -17.55
C PHE A 473 -16.74 -26.42 -16.68
#